data_AF-A0A7L2M810-F1
#
_entry.id   AF-A0A7L2M810-F1
#
_cell.length_a   1.000
_cell.length_b   1.000
_cell.length_c   1.000
_cell.angle_alpha   90.00
_cell.angle_beta   90.00
_cell.angle_gamma   90.00
#
_symmetry.space_group_name_H-M   'P 1'
#
loop_
_entity.id
_entity.type
_entity.pdbx_description
1 polymer ?
#
loop_
_entity_poly.entity_id
_entity_poly.type
_entity_poly.pdbx_seq_one_letter_code
_entity_poly.pdbx_strand_id
1 'polypeptide(L)'
;LLLFLIFLVVQILLFFIHHIIKNAVAAIKLSPDLYLLKPGENYHKYKSRLLLQNSTDVELSDIVHSLGSMNVLWELFNDSDYVSVAPHSAALNVFALESRQNYVFNIIFNRTMVHSLPVLMNIVSNLLLGSLNVTENIQIWSNPLIQDLPDTIFRLEIYFEAVLLGIIITGMPPYFAMDNAENHKIKAYTQLKIAGLYPSAYWTGQAVVDLPLFFFILILMIGSLFAFHYGVYFYVGKFLAVIFCLIGYVPSVVLFTYVVSFTFRKVQNTKEFWSFIFSVTALLCTVVTEVSFFLDHYLVTTILHYVFSIFIPIYPLIGCLICFIKVSWKGKSQSGGYHDPWDRLLVAVLAPYLQCVVWLLLLRCFELKNGGRTVREDPFFRKCSTKAKPWKFPDVPHEENEDEDVRAERLRVKEILSSPRSEEMPAILVSSLHKEFDERKEFLLGRKIKKVATKHVSLCVKKGEILGLLGPNGAGKSTLINMLVGEIEPTSGQV
;
A
#
# COMPACT_ATOMS: atom_id res chain seq x y z
N LEU A 1 -5.46 -9.83 4.41
CA LEU A 1 -4.79 -10.18 5.69
C LEU A 1 -3.31 -10.56 5.50
N LEU A 2 -2.97 -11.54 4.65
CA LEU A 2 -1.56 -11.96 4.44
C LEU A 2 -0.64 -10.79 4.03
N LEU A 3 -1.05 -10.00 3.04
CA LEU A 3 -0.31 -8.81 2.59
C LEU A 3 -0.13 -7.76 3.71
N PHE A 4 -1.09 -7.63 4.63
CA PHE A 4 -0.98 -6.76 5.80
C PHE A 4 0.05 -7.31 6.79
N LEU A 5 0.03 -8.62 7.05
CA LEU A 5 1.00 -9.27 7.92
C LEU A 5 2.42 -9.16 7.36
N ILE A 6 2.60 -9.36 6.05
CA ILE A 6 3.90 -9.19 5.36
C ILE A 6 4.42 -7.77 5.58
N PHE A 7 3.58 -6.75 5.37
CA PHE A 7 3.95 -5.35 5.62
C PHE A 7 4.41 -5.14 7.06
N LEU A 8 3.64 -5.64 8.04
CA LEU A 8 3.95 -5.47 9.46
C LEU A 8 5.25 -6.20 9.86
N VAL A 9 5.50 -7.39 9.32
CA VAL A 9 6.76 -8.12 9.55
C VAL A 9 7.96 -7.36 8.98
N VAL A 10 7.85 -6.82 7.76
CA VAL A 10 8.91 -6.01 7.16
C VAL A 10 9.18 -4.77 8.00
N GLN A 11 8.13 -4.09 8.44
CA GLN A 11 8.24 -2.90 9.28
C GLN A 11 8.93 -3.19 10.62
N ILE A 12 8.54 -4.28 11.31
CA ILE A 12 9.18 -4.69 12.56
C ILE A 12 10.66 -5.00 12.33
N LEU A 13 10.98 -5.72 11.26
CA LEU A 13 12.35 -6.11 10.95
C LEU A 13 13.24 -4.89 10.68
N LEU A 14 12.75 -3.93 9.90
CA LEU A 14 13.46 -2.67 9.63
C LEU A 14 13.67 -1.85 10.91
N PHE A 15 12.63 -1.71 11.74
CA PHE A 15 12.74 -1.04 13.03
C PHE A 15 13.82 -1.65 13.94
N PHE A 16 13.91 -2.98 14.01
CA PHE A 16 14.96 -3.65 14.77
C PHE A 16 16.36 -3.38 14.20
N ILE A 17 16.52 -3.43 12.88
CA ILE A 17 17.80 -3.10 12.22
C ILE A 17 18.21 -1.67 12.54
N HIS A 18 17.28 -0.72 12.44
CA HIS A 18 17.52 0.68 12.76
C HIS A 18 17.98 0.86 14.21
N HIS A 19 17.29 0.23 15.16
CA HIS A 19 17.63 0.31 16.57
C HIS A 19 19.03 -0.25 16.86
N ILE A 20 19.41 -1.35 16.22
CA ILE A 20 20.76 -1.93 16.33
C ILE A 20 21.81 -0.96 15.80
N ILE A 21 21.60 -0.37 14.62
CA ILE A 21 22.53 0.60 14.02
C ILE A 21 22.68 1.83 14.92
N LYS A 22 21.57 2.37 15.42
CA LYS A 22 21.57 3.54 16.30
C LYS A 22 22.35 3.27 17.60
N ASN A 23 22.16 2.10 18.21
CA ASN A 23 22.88 1.74 19.43
C ASN A 23 24.38 1.47 19.18
N ALA A 24 24.76 0.99 17.98
CA ALA A 24 26.16 0.78 17.62
C ALA A 24 26.96 2.10 17.48
N VAL A 25 26.29 3.22 17.20
CA VAL A 25 26.91 4.56 17.04
C VAL A 25 26.93 5.34 18.37
N ALA A 26 26.50 4.74 19.48
CA ALA A 26 26.48 5.39 20.79
C ALA A 26 27.90 5.72 21.30
N ALA A 27 28.03 6.82 22.02
CA ALA A 27 29.29 7.22 22.63
C ALA A 27 29.78 6.16 23.64
N ILE A 28 30.99 5.64 23.44
CA ILE A 28 31.58 4.64 24.33
C ILE A 28 32.47 5.35 25.35
N LYS A 29 32.22 5.11 26.64
CA LYS A 29 33.11 5.59 27.72
C LYS A 29 34.39 4.76 27.70
N LEU A 30 35.54 5.41 27.53
CA LEU A 30 36.86 4.80 27.48
C LEU A 30 37.42 4.64 28.89
N SER A 31 36.92 3.65 29.62
CA SER A 31 37.38 3.31 30.97
C SER A 31 38.43 2.20 30.97
N PRO A 32 39.33 2.15 31.98
CA PRO A 32 40.28 1.05 32.18
C PRO A 32 39.63 -0.34 32.13
N ASP A 33 38.39 -0.45 32.64
CA ASP A 33 37.56 -1.67 32.69
C ASP A 33 37.36 -2.37 31.35
N LEU A 34 37.54 -1.68 30.22
CA LEU A 34 37.38 -2.25 28.88
C LEU A 34 38.44 -3.33 28.59
N TYR A 35 39.66 -3.15 29.10
CA TYR A 35 40.82 -3.99 28.76
C TYR A 35 41.65 -4.42 29.96
N LEU A 36 41.42 -3.83 31.14
CA LEU A 36 42.16 -4.12 32.36
C LEU A 36 41.26 -4.76 33.43
N LEU A 37 41.84 -5.67 34.20
CA LEU A 37 41.17 -6.34 35.32
C LEU A 37 41.04 -5.41 36.52
N LYS A 38 39.96 -5.58 37.29
CA LYS A 38 39.81 -4.95 38.61
C LYS A 38 40.40 -5.83 39.72
N PRO A 39 40.78 -5.26 40.87
CA PRO A 39 41.13 -6.03 42.06
C PRO A 39 39.99 -7.01 42.42
N GLY A 40 40.28 -8.32 42.48
CA GLY A 40 39.31 -9.37 42.78
C GLY A 40 38.59 -9.99 41.58
N GLU A 41 38.80 -9.50 40.35
CA GLU A 41 38.31 -10.17 39.14
C GLU A 41 39.25 -11.32 38.71
N ASN A 42 38.66 -12.47 38.38
CA ASN A 42 39.39 -13.61 37.81
C ASN A 42 39.63 -13.44 36.31
N TYR A 43 40.50 -14.30 35.76
CA TYR A 43 40.92 -14.28 34.36
C TYR A 43 39.75 -14.12 33.36
N HIS A 44 39.88 -13.13 32.47
CA HIS A 44 38.92 -12.87 31.41
C HIS A 44 39.64 -12.80 30.07
N LYS A 45 39.09 -13.44 29.03
CA LYS A 45 39.75 -13.61 27.71
C LYS A 45 40.26 -12.32 27.05
N TYR A 46 39.60 -11.20 27.33
CA TYR A 46 39.89 -9.88 26.74
C TYR A 46 40.34 -8.82 27.76
N LYS A 47 40.56 -9.20 29.02
CA LYS A 47 41.09 -8.28 30.04
C LYS A 47 42.36 -8.86 30.64
N SER A 48 43.33 -8.00 30.88
CA SER A 48 44.62 -8.41 31.46
C SER A 48 45.03 -7.49 32.59
N ARG A 49 46.08 -7.86 33.32
CA ARG A 49 46.72 -6.97 34.27
C ARG A 49 47.54 -5.91 33.53
N LEU A 50 47.65 -4.73 34.10
CA LEU A 50 48.56 -3.70 33.61
C LEU A 50 49.98 -4.05 34.06
N LEU A 51 50.89 -4.32 33.12
CA LEU A 51 52.29 -4.55 33.47
C LEU A 51 52.98 -3.21 33.79
N LEU A 52 53.60 -3.11 34.95
CA LEU A 52 54.33 -1.92 35.38
C LEU A 52 55.82 -2.25 35.45
N GLN A 53 56.62 -1.57 34.62
CA GLN A 53 58.07 -1.68 34.67
C GLN A 53 58.67 -0.43 35.30
N ASN A 54 59.50 -0.62 36.32
CA ASN A 54 60.22 0.46 36.97
C ASN A 54 61.63 0.56 36.39
N SER A 55 61.89 1.58 35.58
CA SER A 55 63.23 1.93 35.11
C SER A 55 63.79 3.15 35.87
N THR A 56 63.31 3.39 37.10
CA THR A 56 63.76 4.47 37.98
C THR A 56 64.45 3.91 39.21
N ASP A 57 65.36 4.69 39.80
CA ASP A 57 66.03 4.35 41.07
C ASP A 57 65.17 4.63 42.31
N VAL A 58 63.89 4.99 42.13
CA VAL A 58 62.96 5.39 43.19
C VAL A 58 61.77 4.43 43.26
N GLU A 59 61.23 4.20 44.47
CA GLU A 59 60.00 3.42 44.64
C GLU A 59 58.78 4.16 44.05
N LEU A 60 57.96 3.45 43.27
CA LEU A 60 56.79 4.00 42.58
C LEU A 60 55.52 4.04 43.46
N SER A 61 55.65 4.28 44.76
CA SER A 61 54.54 4.21 45.74
C SER A 61 53.36 5.13 45.38
N ASP A 62 53.66 6.35 44.91
CA ASP A 62 52.65 7.35 44.51
C ASP A 62 51.82 6.90 43.29
N ILE A 63 52.48 6.24 42.33
CA ILE A 63 51.86 5.72 41.11
C ILE A 63 51.01 4.48 41.45
N VAL A 64 51.54 3.58 42.28
CA VAL A 64 50.84 2.38 42.73
C VAL A 64 49.58 2.74 43.51
N HIS A 65 49.66 3.71 44.42
CA HIS A 65 48.51 4.21 45.16
C HIS A 65 47.46 4.82 44.22
N SER A 66 47.90 5.61 43.23
CA SER A 66 47.02 6.21 42.23
C SER A 66 46.35 5.17 41.32
N LEU A 67 47.07 4.13 40.87
CA LEU A 67 46.50 3.00 40.12
C LEU A 67 45.47 2.21 40.94
N GLY A 68 45.72 2.05 42.24
CA GLY A 68 44.77 1.46 43.19
C GLY A 68 43.48 2.26 43.29
N SER A 69 43.57 3.60 43.35
CA SER A 69 42.39 4.48 43.36
C SER A 69 41.56 4.42 42.08
N MET A 70 42.18 4.05 40.95
CA MET A 70 41.52 3.86 39.65
C MET A 70 40.94 2.45 39.46
N ASN A 71 41.03 1.58 40.47
CA ASN A 71 40.62 0.17 40.43
C ASN A 71 41.28 -0.64 39.30
N VAL A 72 42.55 -0.35 39.00
CA VAL A 72 43.32 -1.10 37.98
C VAL A 72 44.21 -2.13 38.66
N LEU A 73 44.08 -3.39 38.27
CA LEU A 73 44.98 -4.46 38.70
C LEU A 73 46.29 -4.37 37.90
N TRP A 74 47.41 -4.26 38.61
CA TRP A 74 48.75 -4.14 38.04
C TRP A 74 49.67 -5.26 38.51
N GLU A 75 50.74 -5.51 37.75
CA GLU A 75 51.77 -6.51 38.06
C GLU A 75 53.15 -5.95 37.70
N LEU A 76 54.13 -6.10 38.60
CA LEU A 76 55.48 -5.60 38.37
C LEU A 76 56.22 -6.49 37.36
N PHE A 77 56.81 -5.88 36.34
CA PHE A 77 57.49 -6.59 35.26
C PHE A 77 58.97 -6.18 35.18
N ASN A 78 59.86 -7.17 35.30
CA ASN A 78 61.31 -6.96 35.34
C ASN A 78 62.06 -7.52 34.13
N ASP A 79 61.40 -8.29 33.24
CA ASP A 79 62.08 -8.85 32.07
C ASP A 79 62.20 -7.83 30.93
N SER A 80 63.00 -8.17 29.91
CA SER A 80 63.21 -7.31 28.73
C SER A 80 62.18 -7.51 27.62
N ASP A 81 61.53 -8.67 27.57
CA ASP A 81 60.56 -9.03 26.52
C ASP A 81 59.15 -9.10 27.08
N TYR A 82 58.30 -8.14 26.71
CA TYR A 82 56.91 -8.12 27.17
C TYR A 82 56.16 -9.39 26.74
N VAL A 83 56.51 -10.00 25.60
CA VAL A 83 55.81 -11.17 25.04
C VAL A 83 55.88 -12.40 25.95
N SER A 84 56.92 -12.50 26.79
CA SER A 84 57.10 -13.64 27.71
C SER A 84 56.03 -13.72 28.80
N VAL A 85 55.38 -12.60 29.15
CA VAL A 85 54.39 -12.48 30.23
C VAL A 85 52.97 -12.48 29.66
N ALA A 86 52.74 -13.22 28.57
CA ALA A 86 51.40 -13.44 28.06
C ALA A 86 50.55 -14.20 29.10
N PRO A 87 49.29 -13.80 29.35
CA PRO A 87 48.51 -12.80 28.60
C PRO A 87 48.55 -11.38 29.23
N HIS A 88 49.06 -10.41 28.47
CA HIS A 88 49.00 -8.98 28.78
C HIS A 88 48.55 -8.19 27.55
N SER A 89 47.86 -7.08 27.78
CA SER A 89 47.33 -6.22 26.70
C SER A 89 47.88 -4.80 26.75
N ALA A 90 48.51 -4.44 27.87
CA ALA A 90 49.10 -3.14 28.12
C ALA A 90 50.26 -3.25 29.11
N ALA A 91 51.30 -2.45 28.87
CA ALA A 91 52.40 -2.25 29.79
C ALA A 91 52.75 -0.76 29.87
N LEU A 92 53.25 -0.34 31.02
CA LEU A 92 53.67 1.03 31.29
C LEU A 92 55.07 0.99 31.90
N ASN A 93 56.03 1.59 31.21
CA ASN A 93 57.40 1.70 31.69
C ASN A 93 57.67 3.14 32.14
N VAL A 94 58.11 3.29 33.38
CA VAL A 94 58.34 4.59 34.03
C VAL A 94 59.83 4.89 34.09
N PHE A 95 60.20 6.08 33.63
CA PHE A 95 61.56 6.65 33.73
C PHE A 95 61.52 7.92 34.58
N ALA A 96 62.59 8.19 35.33
CA ALA A 96 62.74 9.43 36.09
C ALA A 96 63.72 10.35 35.37
N LEU A 97 63.36 11.63 35.21
CA LEU A 97 64.28 12.64 34.69
C LEU A 97 65.09 13.23 35.85
N GLU A 98 66.42 13.24 35.75
CA GLU A 98 67.37 13.50 36.85
C GLU A 98 67.28 14.90 37.52
N SER A 99 66.49 15.86 37.02
CA SER A 99 66.56 17.25 37.52
C SER A 99 65.34 17.79 38.27
N ARG A 100 64.17 17.15 38.16
CA ARG A 100 62.93 17.44 38.92
C ARG A 100 62.09 16.17 38.84
N GLN A 101 61.31 15.83 39.87
CA GLN A 101 60.41 14.66 39.96
C GLN A 101 59.41 14.55 38.78
N ASN A 102 59.93 14.31 37.59
CA ASN A 102 59.22 14.30 36.33
C ASN A 102 59.34 12.89 35.81
N TYR A 103 58.23 12.17 35.85
CA TYR A 103 58.14 10.84 35.29
C TYR A 103 57.90 10.92 33.78
N VAL A 104 58.68 10.15 33.02
CA VAL A 104 58.42 9.89 31.60
C VAL A 104 57.79 8.50 31.52
N PHE A 105 56.61 8.44 30.88
CA PHE A 105 55.84 7.22 30.72
C PHE A 105 55.96 6.70 29.28
N ASN A 106 56.55 5.52 29.12
CA ASN A 106 56.50 4.78 27.86
C ASN A 106 55.31 3.81 27.89
N ILE A 107 54.34 4.04 27.02
CA ILE A 107 53.11 3.25 26.93
C ILE A 107 53.28 2.17 25.86
N ILE A 108 53.04 0.93 26.25
CA ILE A 108 53.05 -0.22 25.36
C ILE A 108 51.64 -0.78 25.33
N PHE A 109 51.09 -0.93 24.15
CA PHE A 109 49.69 -1.28 23.96
C PHE A 109 49.51 -2.30 22.85
N ASN A 110 48.53 -3.17 23.02
CA ASN A 110 48.15 -4.11 21.99
C ASN A 110 47.32 -3.43 20.89
N ARG A 111 47.85 -3.42 19.66
CA ARG A 111 47.19 -2.83 18.47
C ARG A 111 45.91 -3.55 18.05
N THR A 112 45.72 -4.81 18.43
CA THR A 112 44.49 -5.56 18.12
C THR A 112 43.27 -5.06 18.91
N MET A 113 43.51 -4.31 20.00
CA MET A 113 42.47 -3.70 20.82
C MET A 113 42.24 -2.26 20.39
N VAL A 114 41.10 -1.99 19.75
CA VAL A 114 40.80 -0.72 19.05
C VAL A 114 40.96 0.53 19.93
N HIS A 115 40.59 0.47 21.22
CA HIS A 115 40.66 1.63 22.12
C HIS A 115 41.76 1.52 23.19
N SER A 116 42.72 0.60 23.07
CA SER A 116 43.75 0.38 24.10
C SER A 116 44.62 1.62 24.34
N LEU A 117 45.11 2.25 23.28
CA LEU A 117 45.96 3.43 23.37
C LEU A 117 45.25 4.63 24.04
N PRO A 118 44.04 5.05 23.61
CA PRO A 118 43.29 6.10 24.32
C PRO A 118 42.99 5.78 25.79
N VAL A 119 42.69 4.52 26.12
CA VAL A 119 42.44 4.09 27.51
C VAL A 119 43.71 4.23 28.35
N LEU A 120 44.86 3.81 27.83
CA LEU A 120 46.14 3.95 28.54
C LEU A 120 46.58 5.40 28.65
N MET A 121 46.34 6.21 27.62
CA MET A 121 46.57 7.65 27.70
C MET A 121 45.71 8.31 28.78
N ASN A 122 44.46 7.86 28.96
CA ASN A 122 43.60 8.32 30.05
C ASN A 122 44.17 7.94 31.42
N ILE A 123 44.70 6.71 31.56
CA ILE A 123 45.34 6.25 32.81
C ILE A 123 46.54 7.14 33.12
N VAL A 124 47.46 7.34 32.16
CA VAL A 124 48.63 8.21 32.36
C VAL A 124 48.24 9.64 32.70
N SER A 125 47.23 10.18 32.03
CA SER A 125 46.74 11.54 32.32
C SER A 125 46.18 11.67 33.73
N ASN A 126 45.45 10.65 34.22
CA ASN A 126 44.97 10.63 35.60
C ASN A 126 46.09 10.40 36.62
N LEU A 127 47.14 9.64 36.28
CA LEU A 127 48.31 9.48 37.14
C LEU A 127 49.06 10.81 37.30
N LEU A 128 49.19 11.58 36.21
CA LEU A 128 49.77 12.93 36.24
C LEU A 128 48.90 13.93 37.00
N LEU A 129 47.57 13.80 36.97
CA LEU A 129 46.70 14.61 37.83
C LEU A 129 46.87 14.28 39.31
N GLY A 130 47.01 13.00 39.64
CA GLY A 130 47.29 12.54 41.00
C GLY A 130 48.58 13.13 41.56
N SER A 131 49.64 13.19 40.76
CA SER A 131 50.91 13.81 41.18
C SER A 131 50.82 15.33 41.40
N LEU A 132 49.82 16.00 40.82
CA LEU A 132 49.52 17.41 41.04
C LEU A 132 48.56 17.66 42.21
N ASN A 133 48.26 16.62 43.02
CA ASN A 133 47.30 16.66 44.14
C ASN A 133 45.86 17.08 43.73
N VAL A 134 45.44 16.74 42.51
CA VAL A 134 44.06 16.98 42.04
C VAL A 134 43.20 15.76 42.34
N THR A 135 42.04 15.96 43.00
CA THR A 135 41.12 14.87 43.39
C THR A 135 40.09 14.49 42.32
N GLU A 136 40.03 15.23 41.21
CA GLU A 136 39.11 14.98 40.10
C GLU A 136 39.72 14.02 39.07
N ASN A 137 38.87 13.22 38.42
CA ASN A 137 39.29 12.23 37.42
C ASN A 137 38.88 12.66 36.01
N ILE A 138 39.83 12.59 35.06
CA ILE A 138 39.58 12.72 33.63
C ILE A 138 38.82 11.50 33.13
N GLN A 139 37.70 11.77 32.46
CA GLN A 139 36.93 10.76 31.75
C GLN A 139 36.94 11.08 30.26
N ILE A 140 37.18 10.06 29.43
CA ILE A 140 37.23 10.20 27.98
C ILE A 140 36.08 9.37 27.39
N TRP A 141 35.40 9.95 26.40
CA TRP A 141 34.40 9.26 25.59
C TRP A 141 34.82 9.29 24.13
N SER A 142 34.70 8.16 23.46
CA SER A 142 34.76 8.10 22.01
C SER A 142 33.35 8.35 21.48
N ASN A 143 33.10 9.58 21.04
CA ASN A 143 31.86 9.92 20.35
C ASN A 143 32.16 10.02 18.83
N PRO A 144 31.68 9.09 18.00
CA PRO A 144 31.87 9.18 16.56
C PRO A 144 31.21 10.46 16.03
N LEU A 145 31.95 11.25 15.25
CA LEU A 145 31.51 12.55 14.74
C LEU A 145 30.29 12.46 13.80
N ILE A 146 29.96 11.25 13.32
CA ILE A 146 28.93 10.99 12.33
C ILE A 146 27.58 10.73 13.02
N GLN A 147 27.00 11.77 13.62
CA GLN A 147 25.62 11.72 14.14
C GLN A 147 24.56 11.84 13.02
N ASP A 148 24.94 12.29 11.82
CA ASP A 148 24.03 12.48 10.67
C ASP A 148 23.68 11.18 9.91
N LEU A 149 24.49 10.12 10.06
CA LEU A 149 24.27 8.83 9.37
C LEU A 149 23.02 8.09 9.88
N PRO A 150 22.79 7.91 11.20
CA PRO A 150 21.55 7.31 11.67
C PRO A 150 20.31 8.11 11.26
N ASP A 151 20.39 9.45 11.22
CA ASP A 151 19.29 10.30 10.77
C ASP A 151 19.02 10.13 9.27
N THR A 152 20.04 10.06 8.42
CA THR A 152 19.85 9.84 6.96
C THR A 152 19.36 8.43 6.64
N ILE A 153 19.80 7.41 7.39
CA ILE A 153 19.30 6.04 7.28
C ILE A 153 17.83 5.97 7.71
N PHE A 154 17.48 6.53 8.88
CA PHE A 154 16.10 6.60 9.39
C PHE A 154 15.14 7.21 8.36
N ARG A 155 15.61 8.31 7.76
CA ARG A 155 14.92 9.04 6.71
C ARG A 155 14.64 8.13 5.50
N LEU A 156 15.68 7.49 4.96
CA LEU A 156 15.56 6.60 3.80
C LEU A 156 14.67 5.39 4.10
N GLU A 157 14.69 4.89 5.33
CA GLU A 157 13.87 3.78 5.81
C GLU A 157 12.38 4.13 5.79
N ILE A 158 11.96 5.24 6.41
CA ILE A 158 10.56 5.71 6.37
C ILE A 158 10.09 5.89 4.92
N TYR A 159 10.98 6.42 4.08
CA TYR A 159 10.70 6.63 2.67
C TYR A 159 10.43 5.30 1.93
N PHE A 160 11.30 4.31 2.11
CA PHE A 160 11.14 2.98 1.54
C PHE A 160 9.87 2.28 2.04
N GLU A 161 9.59 2.38 3.34
CA GLU A 161 8.38 1.81 3.95
C GLU A 161 7.11 2.45 3.38
N ALA A 162 7.10 3.77 3.17
CA ALA A 162 5.93 4.46 2.59
C ALA A 162 5.67 4.07 1.13
N VAL A 163 6.73 3.87 0.33
CA VAL A 163 6.60 3.37 -1.05
C VAL A 163 6.07 1.93 -1.05
N LEU A 164 6.64 1.06 -0.22
CA LEU A 164 6.21 -0.33 -0.07
C LEU A 164 4.74 -0.41 0.39
N LEU A 165 4.38 0.38 1.39
CA LEU A 165 3.02 0.55 1.89
C LEU A 165 2.07 0.94 0.76
N GLY A 166 2.44 1.95 -0.02
CA GLY A 166 1.69 2.41 -1.18
C GLY A 166 1.40 1.29 -2.17
N ILE A 167 2.42 0.54 -2.57
CA ILE A 167 2.28 -0.57 -3.53
C ILE A 167 1.34 -1.65 -2.97
N ILE A 168 1.53 -2.07 -1.72
CA ILE A 168 0.70 -3.11 -1.09
C ILE A 168 -0.77 -2.65 -1.00
N ILE A 169 -1.01 -1.40 -0.59
CA ILE A 169 -2.36 -0.83 -0.51
C ILE A 169 -3.04 -0.85 -1.86
N THR A 170 -2.34 -0.46 -2.93
CA THR A 170 -2.95 -0.39 -4.28
C THR A 170 -3.36 -1.74 -4.84
N GLY A 171 -2.72 -2.84 -4.42
CA GLY A 171 -3.08 -4.20 -4.82
C GLY A 171 -4.27 -4.81 -4.07
N MET A 172 -4.71 -4.21 -2.96
CA MET A 172 -5.77 -4.79 -2.11
C MET A 172 -7.19 -4.68 -2.69
N PRO A 173 -7.64 -3.54 -3.27
CA PRO A 173 -9.03 -3.33 -3.69
C PRO A 173 -9.60 -4.42 -4.61
N PRO A 174 -8.85 -4.96 -5.59
CA PRO A 174 -9.34 -6.06 -6.42
C PRO A 174 -9.82 -7.30 -5.66
N TYR A 175 -9.32 -7.59 -4.45
CA TYR A 175 -9.70 -8.79 -3.70
C TYR A 175 -11.11 -8.74 -3.11
N PHE A 176 -11.63 -7.56 -2.77
CA PHE A 176 -12.96 -7.40 -2.18
C PHE A 176 -13.92 -6.66 -3.12
N ALA A 177 -13.46 -5.63 -3.83
CA ALA A 177 -14.33 -4.82 -4.68
C ALA A 177 -14.68 -5.47 -6.03
N MET A 178 -13.96 -6.51 -6.46
CA MET A 178 -14.27 -7.22 -7.71
C MET A 178 -15.21 -8.42 -7.56
N ASP A 179 -15.81 -8.63 -6.38
CA ASP A 179 -16.80 -9.69 -6.16
C ASP A 179 -18.00 -9.57 -7.12
N ASN A 180 -18.31 -8.37 -7.61
CA ASN A 180 -19.30 -8.17 -8.67
C ASN A 180 -19.01 -9.02 -9.93
N ALA A 181 -17.75 -9.12 -10.37
CA ALA A 181 -17.40 -9.91 -11.55
C ALA A 181 -17.72 -11.41 -11.34
N GLU A 182 -17.52 -11.90 -10.13
CA GLU A 182 -17.87 -13.26 -9.72
C GLU A 182 -19.39 -13.43 -9.64
N ASN A 183 -20.11 -12.47 -9.05
CA ASN A 183 -21.57 -12.44 -8.99
C ASN A 183 -22.23 -12.47 -10.37
N HIS A 184 -21.62 -11.83 -11.37
CA HIS A 184 -22.05 -11.94 -12.76
C HIS A 184 -21.75 -13.32 -13.37
N LYS A 185 -20.62 -13.94 -13.02
CA LYS A 185 -20.23 -15.29 -13.50
C LYS A 185 -21.20 -16.37 -13.01
N ILE A 186 -21.61 -16.30 -11.74
CA ILE A 186 -22.55 -17.25 -11.13
C ILE A 186 -24.03 -16.89 -11.34
N LYS A 187 -24.31 -15.80 -12.08
CA LYS A 187 -25.67 -15.25 -12.30
C LYS A 187 -26.43 -14.82 -11.03
N ALA A 188 -25.76 -14.71 -9.89
CA ALA A 188 -26.36 -14.21 -8.66
C ALA A 188 -26.92 -12.79 -8.83
N TYR A 189 -26.22 -11.94 -9.58
CA TYR A 189 -26.70 -10.60 -9.90
C TYR A 189 -28.02 -10.61 -10.66
N THR A 190 -28.18 -11.49 -11.65
CA THR A 190 -29.45 -11.63 -12.38
C THR A 190 -30.54 -12.11 -11.43
N GLN A 191 -30.27 -13.10 -10.58
CA GLN A 191 -31.24 -13.63 -9.62
C GLN A 191 -31.75 -12.53 -8.67
N LEU A 192 -30.85 -11.68 -8.16
CA LEU A 192 -31.21 -10.53 -7.32
C LEU A 192 -32.09 -9.52 -8.07
N LYS A 193 -31.81 -9.27 -9.36
CA LYS A 193 -32.66 -8.40 -10.19
C LYS A 193 -34.06 -8.97 -10.39
N ILE A 194 -34.18 -10.28 -10.63
CA ILE A 194 -35.48 -10.96 -10.77
C ILE A 194 -36.27 -10.88 -9.46
N ALA A 195 -35.59 -10.97 -8.32
CA ALA A 195 -36.19 -10.78 -7.00
C ALA A 195 -36.62 -9.32 -6.72
N GLY A 196 -36.33 -8.38 -7.63
CA GLY A 196 -36.75 -6.99 -7.55
C GLY A 196 -35.72 -6.03 -6.96
N LEU A 197 -34.45 -6.45 -6.83
CA LEU A 197 -33.38 -5.57 -6.35
C LEU A 197 -33.04 -4.50 -7.41
N TYR A 198 -32.97 -3.24 -6.97
CA TYR A 198 -32.52 -2.13 -7.80
C TYR A 198 -31.00 -2.18 -8.01
N PRO A 199 -30.48 -1.83 -9.21
CA PRO A 199 -29.05 -1.70 -9.43
C PRO A 199 -28.37 -0.74 -8.45
N SER A 200 -29.00 0.40 -8.13
CA SER A 200 -28.47 1.33 -7.12
C SER A 200 -28.30 0.66 -5.77
N ALA A 201 -29.34 -0.03 -5.28
CA ALA A 201 -29.31 -0.75 -4.02
C ALA A 201 -28.20 -1.80 -3.96
N TYR A 202 -27.94 -2.49 -5.07
CA TYR A 202 -26.83 -3.43 -5.19
C TYR A 202 -25.48 -2.74 -5.01
N TRP A 203 -25.20 -1.70 -5.79
CA TRP A 203 -23.93 -0.97 -5.73
C TRP A 203 -23.71 -0.26 -4.40
N THR A 204 -24.77 0.33 -3.82
CA THR A 204 -24.69 0.93 -2.49
C THR A 204 -24.47 -0.12 -1.41
N GLY A 205 -25.13 -1.28 -1.52
CA GLY A 205 -24.95 -2.38 -0.58
C GLY A 205 -23.51 -2.89 -0.57
N GLN A 206 -22.92 -3.02 -1.76
CA GLN A 206 -21.51 -3.41 -1.88
C GLN A 206 -20.56 -2.34 -1.32
N ALA A 207 -20.79 -1.06 -1.67
CA ALA A 207 -19.96 0.05 -1.18
C ALA A 207 -20.00 0.23 0.35
N VAL A 208 -21.14 -0.07 0.99
CA VAL A 208 -21.29 -0.03 2.46
C VAL A 208 -20.39 -1.05 3.17
N VAL A 209 -20.02 -2.15 2.51
CA VAL A 209 -19.10 -3.15 3.06
C VAL A 209 -17.67 -2.82 2.68
N ASP A 210 -17.44 -2.51 1.40
CA ASP A 210 -16.09 -2.35 0.83
C ASP A 210 -15.38 -1.09 1.36
N LEU A 211 -16.09 0.04 1.47
CA LEU A 211 -15.47 1.30 1.89
C LEU A 211 -15.01 1.27 3.35
N PRO A 212 -15.84 0.90 4.35
CA PRO A 212 -15.39 0.86 5.74
C PRO A 212 -14.29 -0.17 5.98
N LEU A 213 -14.35 -1.33 5.30
CA LEU A 213 -13.31 -2.34 5.37
C LEU A 213 -11.97 -1.77 4.89
N PHE A 214 -11.96 -1.07 3.75
CA PHE A 214 -10.74 -0.50 3.22
C PHE A 214 -10.21 0.65 4.08
N PHE A 215 -11.08 1.53 4.58
CA PHE A 215 -10.73 2.57 5.55
C PHE A 215 -10.05 1.98 6.78
N PHE A 216 -10.62 0.93 7.37
CA PHE A 216 -10.08 0.29 8.56
C PHE A 216 -8.66 -0.26 8.32
N ILE A 217 -8.46 -1.01 7.23
CA ILE A 217 -7.15 -1.56 6.88
C ILE A 217 -6.13 -0.45 6.67
N LEU A 218 -6.51 0.61 5.96
CA LEU A 218 -5.63 1.74 5.67
C LEU A 218 -5.22 2.52 6.92
N ILE A 219 -6.17 2.80 7.81
CA ILE A 219 -5.89 3.49 9.08
C ILE A 219 -4.91 2.65 9.92
N LEU A 220 -5.07 1.33 9.95
CA LEU A 220 -4.13 0.45 10.66
C LEU A 220 -2.72 0.48 10.05
N MET A 221 -2.60 0.40 8.72
CA MET A 221 -1.29 0.37 8.06
C MET A 221 -0.56 1.72 8.11
N ILE A 222 -1.27 2.82 7.87
CA ILE A 222 -0.69 4.16 7.97
C ILE A 222 -0.45 4.53 9.44
N GLY A 223 -1.34 4.11 10.34
CA GLY A 223 -1.17 4.25 11.78
C GLY A 223 0.06 3.54 12.28
N SER A 224 0.35 2.32 11.81
CA SER A 224 1.58 1.61 12.17
C SER A 224 2.81 2.32 11.62
N LEU A 225 2.79 2.80 10.36
CA LEU A 225 3.87 3.63 9.79
C LEU A 225 4.24 4.79 10.73
N PHE A 226 3.26 5.57 11.19
CA PHE A 226 3.54 6.71 12.07
C PHE A 226 3.86 6.31 13.52
N ALA A 227 3.32 5.19 14.03
CA ALA A 227 3.57 4.73 15.39
C ALA A 227 5.01 4.27 15.62
N PHE A 228 5.63 3.59 14.65
CA PHE A 228 7.03 3.15 14.75
C PHE A 228 8.03 4.30 14.58
N HIS A 229 7.61 5.42 13.98
CA HIS A 229 8.49 6.52 13.57
C HIS A 229 8.19 7.84 14.30
N TYR A 230 8.22 7.83 15.65
CA TYR A 230 7.94 8.99 16.52
C TYR A 230 8.89 10.20 16.35
N GLY A 231 9.96 10.06 15.54
CA GLY A 231 10.94 11.12 15.27
C GLY A 231 10.62 12.05 14.09
N VAL A 232 9.53 11.81 13.35
CA VAL A 232 9.15 12.69 12.23
C VAL A 232 8.52 13.96 12.77
N TYR A 233 9.03 15.13 12.39
CA TYR A 233 8.41 16.42 12.74
C TYR A 233 7.00 16.51 12.15
N PHE A 234 5.98 16.30 12.99
CA PHE A 234 4.59 16.39 12.59
C PHE A 234 4.18 17.85 12.38
N TYR A 235 4.23 18.30 11.13
CA TYR A 235 3.50 19.51 10.74
C TYR A 235 2.01 19.17 10.68
N VAL A 236 1.23 19.68 11.65
CA VAL A 236 -0.22 19.42 11.78
C VAL A 236 -0.96 19.58 10.44
N GLY A 237 -0.69 20.66 9.70
CA GLY A 237 -1.34 20.89 8.40
C GLY A 237 -1.02 19.84 7.33
N LYS A 238 0.21 19.30 7.31
CA LYS A 238 0.62 18.29 6.33
C LYS A 238 0.08 16.91 6.70
N PHE A 239 -0.01 16.62 7.99
CA PHE A 239 -0.65 15.40 8.49
C PHE A 239 -2.16 15.40 8.19
N LEU A 240 -2.83 16.54 8.39
CA LEU A 240 -4.24 16.72 8.00
C LEU A 240 -4.45 16.48 6.50
N ALA A 241 -3.51 16.89 5.64
CA ALA A 241 -3.59 16.62 4.21
C ALA A 241 -3.56 15.11 3.89
N VAL A 242 -2.77 14.30 4.60
CA VAL A 242 -2.77 12.84 4.43
C VAL A 242 -4.14 12.26 4.81
N ILE A 243 -4.76 12.75 5.90
CA ILE A 243 -6.10 12.33 6.32
C ILE A 243 -7.15 12.70 5.26
N PHE A 244 -7.13 13.94 4.75
CA PHE A 244 -8.07 14.37 3.70
C PHE A 244 -7.84 13.63 2.37
N CYS A 245 -6.59 13.29 2.04
CA CYS A 245 -6.27 12.45 0.88
C CYS A 245 -6.89 11.06 1.07
N LEU A 246 -6.78 10.46 2.25
CA LEU A 246 -7.32 9.13 2.58
C LEU A 246 -8.85 9.07 2.43
N ILE A 247 -9.56 10.10 2.90
CA ILE A 247 -11.02 10.22 2.78
C ILE A 247 -11.48 10.20 1.31
N GLY A 248 -10.76 10.88 0.42
CA GLY A 248 -11.07 10.88 -1.02
C GLY A 248 -10.55 9.65 -1.76
N TYR A 249 -9.38 9.15 -1.38
CA TYR A 249 -8.69 8.04 -2.04
C TYR A 249 -9.47 6.72 -1.95
N VAL A 250 -9.99 6.39 -0.77
CA VAL A 250 -10.70 5.12 -0.55
C VAL A 250 -11.90 4.96 -1.50
N PRO A 251 -12.86 5.91 -1.56
CA PRO A 251 -13.94 5.83 -2.54
C PRO A 251 -13.46 5.84 -3.98
N SER A 252 -12.45 6.65 -4.31
CA SER A 252 -11.94 6.74 -5.70
C SER A 252 -11.47 5.39 -6.22
N VAL A 253 -10.64 4.68 -5.44
CA VAL A 253 -10.06 3.40 -5.88
C VAL A 253 -11.08 2.27 -5.88
N VAL A 254 -12.00 2.23 -4.91
CA VAL A 254 -13.07 1.23 -4.90
C VAL A 254 -13.99 1.40 -6.10
N LEU A 255 -14.43 2.63 -6.39
CA LEU A 255 -15.26 2.93 -7.56
C LEU A 255 -14.54 2.62 -8.88
N PHE A 256 -13.24 2.97 -8.97
CA PHE A 256 -12.41 2.58 -10.10
C PHE A 256 -12.37 1.07 -10.29
N THR A 257 -12.23 0.30 -9.20
CA THR A 257 -12.22 -1.16 -9.22
C THR A 257 -13.56 -1.74 -9.69
N TYR A 258 -14.69 -1.14 -9.28
CA TYR A 258 -16.02 -1.51 -9.78
C TYR A 258 -16.12 -1.32 -11.30
N VAL A 259 -15.67 -0.18 -11.82
CA VAL A 259 -15.67 0.09 -13.27
C VAL A 259 -14.79 -0.92 -14.01
N VAL A 260 -13.59 -1.18 -13.49
CA VAL A 260 -12.65 -2.15 -14.07
C VAL A 260 -13.22 -3.56 -14.10
N SER A 261 -14.04 -3.95 -13.10
CA SER A 261 -14.68 -5.26 -13.01
C SER A 261 -15.55 -5.62 -14.23
N PHE A 262 -16.08 -4.63 -14.95
CA PHE A 262 -16.88 -4.86 -16.16
C PHE A 262 -16.06 -5.31 -17.38
N THR A 263 -14.75 -5.08 -17.39
CA THR A 263 -13.90 -5.25 -18.58
C THR A 263 -13.60 -6.73 -18.87
N PHE A 264 -13.65 -7.61 -17.87
CA PHE A 264 -13.26 -9.02 -18.01
C PHE A 264 -14.28 -9.99 -17.39
N ARG A 265 -15.28 -10.40 -18.19
CA ARG A 265 -16.30 -11.40 -17.79
C ARG A 265 -15.83 -12.87 -17.86
N LYS A 266 -14.66 -13.15 -18.43
CA LYS A 266 -14.25 -14.52 -18.83
C LYS A 266 -13.02 -15.09 -18.13
N VAL A 267 -12.25 -14.31 -17.37
CA VAL A 267 -10.97 -14.77 -16.81
C VAL A 267 -11.20 -15.52 -15.49
N GLN A 268 -10.57 -16.69 -15.31
CA GLN A 268 -10.75 -17.56 -14.15
C GLN A 268 -10.26 -16.90 -12.84
N ASN A 269 -9.25 -16.02 -12.90
CA ASN A 269 -8.64 -15.33 -11.74
C ASN A 269 -8.59 -13.79 -11.94
N THR A 270 -9.75 -13.13 -12.08
CA THR A 270 -9.82 -11.68 -12.31
C THR A 270 -9.18 -10.87 -11.17
N LYS A 271 -9.41 -11.27 -9.91
CA LYS A 271 -8.95 -10.52 -8.72
C LYS A 271 -7.41 -10.45 -8.64
N GLU A 272 -6.74 -11.59 -8.77
CA GLU A 272 -5.26 -11.69 -8.72
C GLU A 272 -4.61 -10.92 -9.86
N PHE A 273 -5.15 -11.05 -11.07
CA PHE A 273 -4.64 -10.35 -12.25
C PHE A 273 -4.69 -8.83 -12.05
N TRP A 274 -5.82 -8.29 -11.60
CA TRP A 274 -5.95 -6.84 -11.40
C TRP A 274 -5.17 -6.32 -10.19
N SER A 275 -5.05 -7.11 -9.12
CA SER A 275 -4.16 -6.81 -8.00
C SER A 275 -2.70 -6.66 -8.48
N PHE A 276 -2.23 -7.59 -9.31
CA PHE A 276 -0.90 -7.51 -9.92
C PHE A 276 -0.76 -6.28 -10.82
N ILE A 277 -1.72 -6.01 -11.71
CA ILE A 277 -1.68 -4.85 -12.61
C ILE A 277 -1.68 -3.53 -11.81
N PHE A 278 -2.49 -3.40 -10.77
CA PHE A 278 -2.51 -2.20 -9.94
C PHE A 278 -1.18 -2.01 -9.21
N SER A 279 -0.63 -3.07 -8.61
CA SER A 279 0.65 -3.02 -7.91
C SER A 279 1.82 -2.65 -8.84
N VAL A 280 1.87 -3.25 -10.04
CA VAL A 280 2.89 -2.94 -11.07
C VAL A 280 2.74 -1.51 -11.59
N THR A 281 1.52 -1.05 -11.82
CA THR A 281 1.26 0.32 -12.28
C THR A 281 1.67 1.33 -11.21
N ALA A 282 1.36 1.07 -9.94
CA ALA A 282 1.81 1.89 -8.82
C ALA A 282 3.34 1.94 -8.73
N LEU A 283 4.00 0.78 -8.80
CA LEU A 283 5.46 0.69 -8.82
C LEU A 283 6.06 1.49 -9.98
N LEU A 284 5.57 1.30 -11.21
CA LEU A 284 6.06 2.03 -12.39
C LEU A 284 5.90 3.56 -12.21
N CYS A 285 4.74 4.02 -11.73
CA CYS A 285 4.51 5.45 -11.50
C CYS A 285 5.50 6.01 -10.46
N THR A 286 5.69 5.30 -9.34
CA THR A 286 6.65 5.72 -8.31
C THR A 286 8.08 5.77 -8.84
N VAL A 287 8.56 4.70 -9.49
CA VAL A 287 9.91 4.64 -10.06
C VAL A 287 10.14 5.77 -11.06
N VAL A 288 9.19 6.02 -11.97
CA VAL A 288 9.31 7.10 -12.96
C VAL A 288 9.38 8.48 -12.29
N THR A 289 8.55 8.74 -11.27
CA THR A 289 8.61 10.02 -10.54
C THR A 289 9.89 10.18 -9.74
N GLU A 290 10.43 9.09 -9.19
CA GLU A 290 11.63 9.13 -8.37
C GLU A 290 12.91 9.21 -9.18
N VAL A 291 13.03 8.45 -10.26
CA VAL A 291 14.17 8.58 -11.19
C VAL A 291 14.25 10.02 -11.71
N SER A 292 13.11 10.63 -12.05
CA SER A 292 13.07 12.04 -12.47
C SER A 292 13.52 12.99 -11.36
N PHE A 293 13.19 12.69 -10.10
CA PHE A 293 13.61 13.48 -8.94
C PHE A 293 15.12 13.35 -8.67
N PHE A 294 15.69 12.14 -8.80
CA PHE A 294 17.12 11.90 -8.61
C PHE A 294 17.98 12.48 -9.75
N LEU A 295 17.44 12.66 -10.94
CA LEU A 295 18.10 13.31 -12.08
C LEU A 295 18.01 14.86 -12.04
N ASP A 296 17.60 15.44 -10.90
CA ASP A 296 17.43 16.90 -10.72
C ASP A 296 16.45 17.58 -11.69
N HIS A 297 15.57 16.82 -12.34
CA HIS A 297 14.53 17.34 -13.24
C HIS A 297 13.23 17.68 -12.50
N TYR A 298 13.29 18.66 -11.59
CA TYR A 298 12.18 19.02 -10.68
C TYR A 298 10.86 19.40 -11.38
N LEU A 299 10.93 20.07 -12.53
CA LEU A 299 9.74 20.42 -13.33
C LEU A 299 9.06 19.16 -13.87
N VAL A 300 9.84 18.22 -14.40
CA VAL A 300 9.33 16.96 -14.94
C VAL A 300 8.69 16.13 -13.84
N THR A 301 9.33 16.03 -12.67
CA THR A 301 8.75 15.35 -11.50
C THR A 301 7.40 15.96 -11.09
N THR A 302 7.28 17.29 -11.11
CA THR A 302 6.04 17.98 -10.74
C THR A 302 4.93 17.70 -11.75
N ILE A 303 5.24 17.76 -13.04
CA ILE A 303 4.29 17.46 -14.11
C ILE A 303 3.83 16.00 -14.03
N LEU A 304 4.76 15.06 -13.88
CA LEU A 304 4.45 13.64 -13.72
C LEU A 304 3.56 13.38 -12.51
N HIS A 305 3.86 14.02 -11.37
CA HIS A 305 3.05 13.91 -10.17
C HIS A 305 1.62 14.40 -10.40
N TYR A 306 1.42 15.52 -11.11
CA TYR A 306 0.08 16.03 -11.43
C TYR A 306 -0.67 15.12 -12.38
N VAL A 307 -0.01 14.69 -13.45
CA VAL A 307 -0.61 13.78 -14.45
C VAL A 307 -1.02 12.46 -13.78
N PHE A 308 -0.12 11.84 -13.01
CA PHE A 308 -0.43 10.59 -12.33
C PHE A 308 -1.49 10.75 -11.25
N SER A 309 -1.46 11.82 -10.45
CA SER A 309 -2.50 12.08 -9.44
C SER A 309 -3.89 12.26 -10.07
N ILE A 310 -4.00 12.91 -11.22
CA ILE A 310 -5.29 13.16 -11.89
C ILE A 310 -5.80 11.91 -12.62
N PHE A 311 -4.96 11.23 -13.39
CA PHE A 311 -5.41 10.17 -14.30
C PHE A 311 -5.31 8.75 -13.73
N ILE A 312 -4.49 8.52 -12.70
CA ILE A 312 -4.21 7.18 -12.16
C ILE A 312 -4.73 7.12 -10.71
N PRO A 313 -5.94 6.59 -10.45
CA PRO A 313 -6.58 6.63 -9.12
C PRO A 313 -5.79 5.94 -8.00
N ILE A 314 -4.91 5.01 -8.35
CA ILE A 314 -4.08 4.26 -7.41
C ILE A 314 -2.84 5.06 -6.93
N TYR A 315 -2.44 6.12 -7.63
CA TYR A 315 -1.22 6.88 -7.32
C TYR A 315 -1.35 7.96 -6.22
N PRO A 316 -2.46 8.72 -6.09
CA PRO A 316 -2.57 9.89 -5.21
C PRO A 316 -2.10 9.69 -3.78
N LEU A 317 -2.47 8.57 -3.12
CA LEU A 317 -2.06 8.30 -1.74
C LEU A 317 -0.54 8.14 -1.63
N ILE A 318 0.07 7.41 -2.56
CA ILE A 318 1.52 7.20 -2.59
C ILE A 318 2.24 8.53 -2.83
N GLY A 319 1.76 9.31 -3.81
CA GLY A 319 2.29 10.64 -4.09
C GLY A 319 2.16 11.59 -2.89
N CYS A 320 1.05 11.52 -2.15
CA CYS A 320 0.81 12.31 -0.94
C CYS A 320 1.80 11.93 0.18
N LEU A 321 2.00 10.63 0.44
CA LEU A 321 2.95 10.13 1.45
C LEU A 321 4.40 10.50 1.09
N ILE A 322 4.80 10.33 -0.16
CA ILE A 322 6.13 10.73 -0.65
C ILE A 322 6.34 12.24 -0.49
N CYS A 323 5.36 13.06 -0.87
CA CYS A 323 5.46 14.52 -0.68
C CYS A 323 5.53 14.89 0.80
N PHE A 324 4.75 14.25 1.66
CA PHE A 324 4.80 14.45 3.11
C PHE A 324 6.20 14.17 3.67
N ILE A 325 6.80 13.04 3.31
CA ILE A 325 8.14 12.64 3.78
C ILE A 325 9.22 13.59 3.25
N LYS A 326 9.19 13.92 1.94
CA LYS A 326 10.14 14.85 1.31
C LYS A 326 10.11 16.23 1.93
N VAL A 327 8.93 16.69 2.32
CA VAL A 327 8.75 17.98 2.98
C VAL A 327 9.21 17.94 4.43
N SER A 328 9.02 16.82 5.13
CA SER A 328 9.54 16.62 6.49
C SER A 328 11.07 16.58 6.53
N TRP A 329 11.75 16.22 5.43
CA TRP A 329 13.22 16.30 5.33
C TRP A 329 13.79 17.71 5.27
N LYS A 330 13.07 18.66 4.66
CA LYS A 330 13.61 19.99 4.32
C LYS A 330 13.57 20.98 5.50
N GLY A 331 13.56 20.48 6.73
CA GLY A 331 13.75 21.30 7.92
C GLY A 331 15.12 21.98 7.88
N LYS A 332 15.12 23.32 7.72
CA LYS A 332 16.29 24.23 7.65
C LYS A 332 17.03 24.39 6.29
N SER A 333 16.32 24.54 5.18
CA SER A 333 16.91 25.26 4.03
C SER A 333 15.95 26.34 3.53
N GLN A 334 16.05 27.52 4.16
CA GLN A 334 15.70 28.77 3.51
C GLN A 334 16.80 29.07 2.48
N SER A 335 16.46 29.00 1.19
CA SER A 335 17.01 29.83 0.11
C SER A 335 16.75 29.15 -1.24
N GLY A 336 15.88 29.74 -2.05
CA GLY A 336 15.89 29.55 -3.51
C GLY A 336 14.68 28.83 -4.11
N GLY A 337 13.79 29.60 -4.76
CA GLY A 337 13.09 29.17 -5.99
C GLY A 337 11.68 28.59 -5.89
N TYR A 338 10.68 29.47 -5.74
CA TYR A 338 9.39 29.52 -6.48
C TYR A 338 8.44 28.32 -6.66
N HIS A 339 8.55 27.21 -5.93
CA HIS A 339 7.44 26.25 -5.85
C HIS A 339 7.15 25.83 -4.41
N ASP A 340 6.01 26.30 -3.90
CA ASP A 340 5.54 25.95 -2.58
C ASP A 340 5.16 24.45 -2.57
N PRO A 341 5.69 23.62 -1.66
CA PRO A 341 5.36 22.20 -1.60
C PRO A 341 3.87 21.91 -1.36
N TRP A 342 3.12 22.92 -0.92
CA TRP A 342 1.68 22.89 -0.72
C TRP A 342 0.89 22.61 -2.00
N ASP A 343 1.27 23.19 -3.13
CA ASP A 343 0.55 23.01 -4.40
C ASP A 343 0.53 21.53 -4.82
N ARG A 344 1.65 20.84 -4.57
CA ARG A 344 1.78 19.40 -4.87
C ARG A 344 0.89 18.55 -4.00
N LEU A 345 0.84 18.87 -2.71
CA LEU A 345 0.01 18.16 -1.75
C LEU A 345 -1.48 18.37 -2.04
N LEU A 346 -1.88 19.59 -2.41
CA LEU A 346 -3.26 19.94 -2.73
C LEU A 346 -3.79 19.15 -3.93
N VAL A 347 -3.01 19.01 -5.00
CA VAL A 347 -3.42 18.22 -6.17
C VAL A 347 -3.64 16.75 -5.80
N ALA A 348 -2.75 16.16 -5.00
CA ALA A 348 -2.91 14.78 -4.53
C ALA A 348 -4.13 14.59 -3.61
N VAL A 349 -4.52 15.62 -2.85
CA VAL A 349 -5.72 15.61 -1.99
C VAL A 349 -7.00 15.79 -2.80
N LEU A 350 -7.04 16.71 -3.75
CA LEU A 350 -8.26 17.06 -4.49
C LEU A 350 -8.57 16.09 -5.63
N ALA A 351 -7.56 15.52 -6.28
CA ALA A 351 -7.75 14.65 -7.45
C ALA A 351 -8.64 13.42 -7.16
N PRO A 352 -8.51 12.70 -6.02
CA PRO A 352 -9.42 11.59 -5.68
C PRO A 352 -10.89 11.97 -5.63
N TYR A 353 -11.23 13.17 -5.14
CA TYR A 353 -12.63 13.62 -5.09
C TYR A 353 -13.20 13.85 -6.50
N LEU A 354 -12.40 14.43 -7.40
CA LEU A 354 -12.79 14.59 -8.80
C LEU A 354 -12.95 13.23 -9.49
N GLN A 355 -12.03 12.31 -9.23
CA GLN A 355 -12.08 10.94 -9.74
C GLN A 355 -13.34 10.20 -9.29
N CYS A 356 -13.78 10.34 -8.04
CA CYS A 356 -15.03 9.76 -7.56
C CYS A 356 -16.23 10.13 -8.44
N VAL A 357 -16.35 11.40 -8.83
CA VAL A 357 -17.43 11.88 -9.70
C VAL A 357 -17.36 11.19 -11.07
N VAL A 358 -16.16 11.14 -11.66
CA VAL A 358 -15.94 10.50 -12.96
C VAL A 358 -16.27 9.00 -12.91
N TRP A 359 -15.81 8.29 -11.88
CA TRP A 359 -16.04 6.85 -11.75
C TRP A 359 -17.50 6.52 -11.45
N LEU A 360 -18.22 7.34 -10.66
CA LEU A 360 -19.66 7.16 -10.47
C LEU A 360 -20.44 7.33 -11.78
N LEU A 361 -20.08 8.33 -12.61
CA LEU A 361 -20.69 8.52 -13.92
C LEU A 361 -20.39 7.36 -14.86
N LEU A 362 -19.15 6.88 -14.89
CA LEU A 362 -18.76 5.73 -15.70
C LEU A 362 -19.42 4.44 -15.23
N LEU A 363 -19.50 4.20 -13.92
CA LEU A 363 -20.20 3.06 -13.34
C LEU A 363 -21.68 3.07 -13.77
N ARG A 364 -22.31 4.24 -13.74
CA ARG A 364 -23.67 4.42 -14.25
C ARG A 364 -23.78 4.10 -15.74
N CYS A 365 -22.86 4.62 -16.55
CA CYS A 365 -22.84 4.34 -17.99
C CYS A 365 -22.64 2.85 -18.31
N PHE A 366 -21.75 2.17 -17.58
CA PHE A 366 -21.52 0.75 -17.76
C PHE A 366 -22.70 -0.10 -17.31
N GLU A 367 -23.34 0.22 -16.18
CA GLU A 367 -24.54 -0.48 -15.74
C GLU A 367 -25.69 -0.33 -16.75
N LEU A 368 -25.89 0.88 -17.30
CA LEU A 368 -26.91 1.11 -18.33
C LEU A 368 -26.64 0.35 -19.63
N LYS A 369 -25.37 0.11 -19.98
CA LYS A 369 -24.98 -0.61 -21.19
C LYS A 369 -24.97 -2.12 -21.02
N ASN A 370 -24.53 -2.59 -19.86
CA ASN A 370 -24.20 -3.99 -19.61
C ASN A 370 -25.17 -4.72 -18.67
N GLY A 371 -26.01 -3.98 -17.95
CA GLY A 371 -26.89 -4.46 -16.87
C GLY A 371 -28.27 -4.95 -17.34
N GLY A 372 -28.62 -4.82 -18.62
CA GLY A 372 -29.92 -5.23 -19.14
C GLY A 372 -31.08 -4.31 -18.71
N ARG A 373 -32.32 -4.72 -19.00
CA ARG A 373 -33.51 -3.95 -18.58
C ARG A 373 -33.85 -4.29 -17.13
N THR A 374 -34.11 -3.27 -16.33
CA THR A 374 -34.64 -3.45 -14.97
C THR A 374 -36.15 -3.64 -15.03
N VAL A 375 -36.66 -4.62 -14.29
CA VAL A 375 -38.11 -4.91 -14.17
C VAL A 375 -38.84 -3.74 -13.48
N ARG A 376 -38.13 -2.99 -12.64
CA ARG A 376 -38.65 -1.85 -11.87
C ARG A 376 -37.84 -0.59 -12.17
N GLU A 377 -38.48 0.58 -12.20
CA GLU A 377 -37.80 1.86 -12.42
C GLU A 377 -36.96 2.22 -11.18
N ASP A 378 -35.65 2.36 -11.37
CA ASP A 378 -34.73 2.83 -10.34
C ASP A 378 -34.66 4.39 -10.37
N PRO A 379 -34.83 5.08 -9.23
CA PRO A 379 -34.76 6.54 -9.18
C PRO A 379 -33.38 7.12 -9.56
N PHE A 380 -32.28 6.41 -9.30
CA PHE A 380 -30.91 6.88 -9.58
C PHE A 380 -30.41 6.47 -10.97
N PHE A 381 -30.80 5.28 -11.44
CA PHE A 381 -30.46 4.78 -12.78
C PHE A 381 -31.54 5.08 -13.82
N ARG A 382 -32.40 6.07 -13.56
CA ARG A 382 -33.41 6.52 -14.50
C ARG A 382 -32.76 6.92 -15.82
N LYS A 383 -33.11 6.24 -16.92
CA LYS A 383 -32.90 6.80 -18.26
C LYS A 383 -33.72 8.10 -18.28
N CYS A 384 -33.06 9.22 -18.58
CA CYS A 384 -33.75 10.50 -18.69
C CYS A 384 -34.90 10.34 -19.70
N SER A 385 -36.12 10.25 -19.18
CA SER A 385 -37.39 10.21 -19.92
C SER A 385 -37.37 9.41 -21.23
N THR A 386 -37.36 8.09 -21.16
CA THR A 386 -38.12 7.33 -22.17
C THR A 386 -39.56 7.26 -21.67
N LYS A 387 -40.40 8.20 -22.11
CA LYS A 387 -41.85 7.96 -22.16
C LYS A 387 -42.06 6.52 -22.62
N ALA A 388 -42.84 5.73 -21.88
CA ALA A 388 -43.16 4.36 -22.27
C ALA A 388 -43.50 4.37 -23.75
N LYS A 389 -42.68 3.71 -24.58
CA LYS A 389 -42.95 3.66 -26.02
C LYS A 389 -44.34 3.05 -26.15
N PRO A 390 -45.29 3.71 -26.83
CA PRO A 390 -46.60 3.11 -27.04
C PRO A 390 -46.40 1.72 -27.63
N TRP A 391 -47.15 0.73 -27.14
CA TRP A 391 -47.08 -0.63 -27.68
C TRP A 391 -47.39 -0.55 -29.17
N LYS A 392 -46.34 -0.67 -29.99
CA LYS A 392 -46.45 -0.64 -31.45
C LYS A 392 -46.64 -2.08 -31.88
N PHE A 393 -47.75 -2.37 -32.53
CA PHE A 393 -47.92 -3.57 -33.33
C PHE A 393 -47.17 -3.37 -34.65
N PRO A 394 -46.08 -4.12 -34.91
CA PRO A 394 -45.66 -4.33 -36.28
C PRO A 394 -46.71 -5.24 -36.94
N ASP A 395 -47.14 -4.92 -38.15
CA ASP A 395 -47.86 -5.91 -38.97
C ASP A 395 -46.89 -7.07 -39.24
N VAL A 396 -47.04 -8.15 -38.47
CA VAL A 396 -46.24 -9.36 -38.66
C VAL A 396 -46.71 -9.99 -39.97
N PRO A 397 -45.80 -10.32 -40.91
CA PRO A 397 -46.19 -10.98 -42.15
C PRO A 397 -46.93 -12.28 -41.82
N HIS A 398 -48.10 -12.47 -42.43
CA HIS A 398 -48.87 -13.71 -42.29
C HIS A 398 -48.04 -14.85 -42.87
N GLU A 399 -47.60 -15.79 -42.03
CA GLU A 399 -47.01 -17.03 -42.52
C GLU A 399 -48.14 -18.00 -42.88
N GLU A 400 -48.16 -18.51 -44.11
CA GLU A 400 -49.23 -19.40 -44.62
C GLU A 400 -49.33 -20.72 -43.83
N ASN A 401 -48.25 -21.11 -43.16
CA ASN A 401 -48.12 -22.36 -42.37
C ASN A 401 -48.02 -22.12 -40.86
N GLU A 402 -48.64 -21.06 -40.33
CA GLU A 402 -48.65 -20.81 -38.88
C GLU A 402 -49.68 -21.69 -38.16
N ASP A 403 -49.22 -22.39 -37.10
CA ASP A 403 -50.05 -23.24 -36.25
C ASP A 403 -51.23 -22.47 -35.62
N GLU A 404 -52.37 -23.15 -35.46
CA GLU A 404 -53.61 -22.55 -35.00
C GLU A 404 -53.50 -22.01 -33.56
N ASP A 405 -52.76 -22.71 -32.69
CA ASP A 405 -52.50 -22.31 -31.30
C ASP A 405 -51.62 -21.05 -31.21
N VAL A 406 -50.57 -20.94 -32.02
CA VAL A 406 -49.71 -19.76 -32.12
C VAL A 406 -50.51 -18.55 -32.60
N ARG A 407 -51.38 -18.76 -33.59
CA ARG A 407 -52.28 -17.72 -34.11
C ARG A 407 -53.29 -17.27 -33.05
N ALA A 408 -53.90 -18.22 -32.33
CA ALA A 408 -54.85 -17.94 -31.27
C ALA A 408 -54.20 -17.09 -30.17
N GLU A 409 -52.98 -17.41 -29.76
CA GLU A 409 -52.27 -16.63 -28.74
C GLU A 409 -51.86 -15.23 -29.21
N ARG A 410 -51.45 -15.08 -30.48
CA ARG A 410 -51.20 -13.75 -31.05
C ARG A 410 -52.47 -12.89 -31.04
N LEU A 411 -53.61 -13.46 -31.40
CA LEU A 411 -54.90 -12.76 -31.38
C LEU A 411 -55.32 -12.41 -29.95
N ARG A 412 -55.14 -13.32 -28.98
CA ARG A 412 -55.41 -13.08 -27.56
C ARG A 412 -54.60 -11.89 -27.02
N VAL A 413 -53.31 -11.81 -27.32
CA VAL A 413 -52.46 -10.67 -26.95
C VAL A 413 -52.97 -9.37 -27.58
N LYS A 414 -53.39 -9.41 -28.85
CA LYS A 414 -53.95 -8.25 -29.57
C LYS A 414 -55.26 -7.75 -28.97
N GLU A 415 -56.13 -8.66 -28.54
CA GLU A 415 -57.39 -8.33 -27.89
C GLU A 415 -57.15 -7.65 -26.53
N ILE A 416 -56.27 -8.21 -25.69
CA ILE A 416 -55.92 -7.66 -24.38
C ILE A 416 -55.35 -6.24 -24.49
N LEU A 417 -54.53 -5.98 -25.52
CA LEU A 417 -53.91 -4.67 -25.73
C LEU A 417 -54.86 -3.62 -26.31
N SER A 418 -55.82 -4.04 -27.14
CA SER A 418 -56.80 -3.14 -27.73
C SER A 418 -57.91 -2.76 -26.75
N SER A 419 -58.16 -3.58 -25.72
CA SER A 419 -59.12 -3.31 -24.64
C SER A 419 -58.46 -3.37 -23.25
N PRO A 420 -57.72 -2.32 -22.83
CA PRO A 420 -57.06 -2.28 -21.52
C PRO A 420 -58.03 -2.12 -20.32
N ARG A 421 -59.34 -2.29 -20.52
CA ARG A 421 -60.39 -2.14 -19.49
C ARG A 421 -60.82 -3.46 -18.84
N SER A 422 -60.15 -4.58 -19.14
CA SER A 422 -60.41 -5.86 -18.48
C SER A 422 -59.88 -5.86 -17.03
N GLU A 423 -60.63 -6.42 -16.08
CA GLU A 423 -60.34 -6.40 -14.63
C GLU A 423 -59.09 -7.19 -14.24
N GLU A 424 -58.60 -8.11 -15.08
CA GLU A 424 -57.41 -8.91 -14.81
C GLU A 424 -56.29 -8.64 -15.81
N MET A 425 -55.33 -7.80 -15.40
CA MET A 425 -54.03 -7.71 -16.07
C MET A 425 -53.32 -9.07 -15.98
N PRO A 426 -52.89 -9.65 -17.12
CA PRO A 426 -52.09 -10.88 -17.10
C PRO A 426 -50.77 -10.67 -16.36
N ALA A 427 -50.22 -11.75 -15.81
CA ALA A 427 -48.96 -11.69 -15.07
C ALA A 427 -47.77 -11.40 -16.01
N ILE A 428 -47.81 -11.93 -17.24
CA ILE A 428 -46.81 -11.71 -18.28
C ILE A 428 -47.54 -11.45 -19.61
N LEU A 429 -47.18 -10.38 -20.30
CA LEU A 429 -47.71 -10.03 -21.61
C LEU A 429 -46.56 -9.74 -22.57
N VAL A 430 -46.45 -10.52 -23.64
CA VAL A 430 -45.37 -10.39 -24.61
C VAL A 430 -45.96 -10.07 -25.97
N SER A 431 -45.48 -9.00 -26.59
CA SER A 431 -45.91 -8.58 -27.93
C SER A 431 -44.75 -8.57 -28.92
N SER A 432 -44.90 -9.40 -29.96
CA SER A 432 -44.04 -9.44 -31.15
C SER A 432 -42.53 -9.45 -30.86
N LEU A 433 -42.13 -10.23 -29.86
CA LEU A 433 -40.75 -10.30 -29.39
C LEU A 433 -39.85 -10.93 -30.45
N HIS A 434 -38.84 -10.18 -30.87
CA HIS A 434 -37.91 -10.57 -31.92
C HIS A 434 -36.48 -10.46 -31.43
N LYS A 435 -35.65 -11.46 -31.74
CA LYS A 435 -34.23 -11.42 -31.42
C LYS A 435 -33.40 -11.90 -32.59
N GLU A 436 -32.47 -11.04 -32.97
CA GLU A 436 -31.41 -11.33 -33.93
C GLU A 436 -30.06 -11.20 -33.23
N PHE A 437 -29.16 -12.16 -33.49
CA PHE A 437 -27.77 -12.08 -33.10
C PHE A 437 -26.91 -11.82 -34.35
N ASP A 438 -25.97 -10.88 -34.23
CA ASP A 438 -24.94 -10.67 -35.22
C ASP A 438 -23.91 -11.80 -35.11
N GLU A 439 -23.79 -12.62 -36.16
CA GLU A 439 -22.75 -13.65 -36.23
C GLU A 439 -21.47 -13.01 -36.78
N ARG A 440 -20.41 -12.90 -35.95
CA ARG A 440 -19.09 -12.46 -36.42
C ARG A 440 -18.34 -13.66 -37.00
N LYS A 441 -18.10 -13.67 -38.31
CA LYS A 441 -17.03 -14.50 -38.89
C LYS A 441 -15.68 -13.81 -38.70
N GLU A 442 -14.65 -14.57 -38.32
CA GLU A 442 -13.29 -14.13 -38.02
C GLU A 442 -12.48 -13.57 -39.21
N PHE A 443 -13.08 -13.30 -40.38
CA PHE A 443 -12.32 -12.87 -41.56
C PHE A 443 -12.59 -11.40 -41.92
N LEU A 444 -11.50 -10.67 -42.15
CA LEU A 444 -11.33 -9.22 -42.19
C LEU A 444 -12.18 -8.44 -43.23
N LEU A 445 -13.09 -9.07 -43.96
CA LEU A 445 -14.04 -8.45 -44.89
C LEU A 445 -15.42 -9.16 -44.93
N GLY A 446 -15.85 -9.79 -43.83
CA GLY A 446 -17.10 -10.58 -43.79
C GLY A 446 -18.37 -9.73 -43.66
N ARG A 447 -19.32 -9.89 -44.60
CA ARG A 447 -20.72 -9.47 -44.44
C ARG A 447 -21.26 -9.99 -43.09
N LYS A 448 -21.86 -9.11 -42.28
CA LYS A 448 -22.58 -9.50 -41.06
C LYS A 448 -23.78 -10.37 -41.45
N ILE A 449 -23.74 -11.66 -41.12
CA ILE A 449 -24.91 -12.54 -41.23
C ILE A 449 -25.66 -12.42 -39.91
N LYS A 450 -26.95 -12.11 -39.98
CA LYS A 450 -27.81 -12.06 -38.81
C LYS A 450 -28.50 -13.39 -38.63
N LYS A 451 -28.39 -13.97 -37.44
CA LYS A 451 -29.09 -15.20 -37.07
C LYS A 451 -30.29 -14.87 -36.20
N VAL A 452 -31.49 -15.14 -36.71
CA VAL A 452 -32.74 -14.98 -35.95
C VAL A 452 -32.82 -16.09 -34.91
N ALA A 453 -32.99 -15.72 -33.63
CA ALA A 453 -33.18 -16.66 -32.53
C ALA A 453 -34.65 -16.79 -32.12
N THR A 454 -35.42 -15.72 -32.20
CA THR A 454 -36.87 -15.71 -31.95
C THR A 454 -37.52 -14.74 -32.94
N LYS A 455 -38.63 -15.14 -33.56
CA LYS A 455 -39.31 -14.36 -34.60
C LYS A 455 -40.72 -13.97 -34.14
N HIS A 456 -40.92 -12.70 -33.81
CA HIS A 456 -42.22 -12.09 -33.47
C HIS A 456 -43.11 -12.88 -32.49
N VAL A 457 -42.52 -13.45 -31.44
CA VAL A 457 -43.24 -14.26 -30.43
C VAL A 457 -44.21 -13.37 -29.64
N SER A 458 -45.47 -13.78 -29.56
CA SER A 458 -46.49 -13.13 -28.74
C SER A 458 -47.15 -14.18 -27.85
N LEU A 459 -47.21 -13.91 -26.55
CA LEU A 459 -47.82 -14.82 -25.57
C LEU A 459 -48.37 -14.04 -24.37
N CYS A 460 -49.36 -14.59 -23.71
CA CYS A 460 -49.98 -14.04 -22.51
C CYS A 460 -50.07 -15.14 -21.44
N VAL A 461 -49.66 -14.84 -20.21
CA VAL A 461 -49.79 -15.76 -19.06
C VAL A 461 -50.65 -15.11 -17.98
N LYS A 462 -51.80 -15.71 -17.65
CA LYS A 462 -52.68 -15.25 -16.58
C LYS A 462 -52.12 -15.61 -15.20
N LYS A 463 -52.61 -14.93 -14.16
CA LYS A 463 -52.31 -15.31 -12.78
C LYS A 463 -52.82 -16.72 -12.51
N GLY A 464 -51.97 -17.60 -11.98
CA GLY A 464 -52.30 -19.00 -11.69
C GLY A 464 -52.24 -19.95 -12.91
N GLU A 465 -51.93 -19.45 -14.11
CA GLU A 465 -51.77 -20.26 -15.32
C GLU A 465 -50.35 -20.86 -15.39
N ILE A 466 -50.24 -22.12 -15.81
CA ILE A 466 -48.96 -22.79 -16.07
C ILE A 466 -48.77 -22.90 -17.58
N LEU A 467 -47.83 -22.13 -18.13
CA LEU A 467 -47.46 -22.19 -19.54
C LEU A 467 -46.18 -23.02 -19.74
N GLY A 468 -46.28 -24.12 -20.48
CA GLY A 468 -45.14 -24.96 -20.86
C GLY A 468 -44.52 -24.53 -22.19
N LEU A 469 -43.24 -24.17 -22.22
CA LEU A 469 -42.52 -23.85 -23.45
C LEU A 469 -41.76 -25.08 -23.99
N LEU A 470 -42.33 -25.73 -25.00
CA LEU A 470 -41.80 -26.96 -25.62
C LEU A 470 -41.20 -26.68 -27.01
N GLY A 471 -40.28 -27.53 -27.45
CA GLY A 471 -39.68 -27.44 -28.79
C GLY A 471 -38.29 -28.08 -28.89
N PRO A 472 -37.72 -28.24 -30.09
CA PRO A 472 -36.42 -28.86 -30.29
C PRO A 472 -35.25 -28.03 -29.73
N ASN A 473 -34.09 -28.65 -29.53
CA ASN A 473 -32.86 -27.95 -29.14
C ASN A 473 -32.48 -26.93 -30.22
N GLY A 474 -32.15 -25.70 -29.82
CA GLY A 474 -31.84 -24.61 -30.74
C GLY A 474 -33.05 -23.77 -31.20
N ALA A 475 -34.29 -24.11 -30.83
CA ALA A 475 -35.50 -23.37 -31.19
C ALA A 475 -35.64 -21.96 -30.56
N GLY A 476 -34.66 -21.49 -29.78
CA GLY A 476 -34.70 -20.17 -29.16
C GLY A 476 -35.39 -20.09 -27.78
N LYS A 477 -35.81 -21.22 -27.19
CA LYS A 477 -36.50 -21.27 -25.88
C LYS A 477 -35.76 -20.54 -24.77
N SER A 478 -34.47 -20.85 -24.57
CA SER A 478 -33.65 -20.19 -23.55
C SER A 478 -33.43 -18.70 -23.86
N THR A 479 -33.36 -18.34 -25.14
CA THR A 479 -33.26 -16.93 -25.56
C THR A 479 -34.54 -16.17 -25.20
N LEU A 480 -35.71 -16.78 -25.43
CA LEU A 480 -37.00 -16.21 -25.03
C LEU A 480 -37.05 -15.96 -23.52
N ILE A 481 -36.72 -16.96 -22.71
CA ILE A 481 -36.68 -16.85 -21.24
C ILE A 481 -35.70 -15.75 -20.80
N ASN A 482 -34.49 -15.71 -21.38
CA ASN A 482 -33.51 -14.68 -21.03
C ASN A 482 -33.95 -13.26 -21.41
N MET A 483 -34.79 -13.10 -22.43
CA MET A 483 -35.40 -11.81 -22.76
C MET A 483 -36.52 -11.43 -21.78
N LEU A 484 -37.36 -12.39 -21.38
CA LEU A 484 -38.41 -12.17 -20.36
C LEU A 484 -37.82 -11.73 -19.01
N VAL A 485 -36.70 -12.35 -18.65
CA VAL A 485 -35.96 -12.06 -17.42
C VAL A 485 -35.11 -10.78 -17.52
N GLY A 486 -34.97 -10.19 -18.71
CA GLY A 486 -34.23 -8.94 -18.94
C GLY A 486 -32.70 -9.10 -19.06
N GLU A 487 -32.17 -10.34 -19.09
CA GLU A 487 -30.74 -10.60 -19.38
C GLU A 487 -30.36 -10.21 -20.80
N ILE A 488 -31.26 -10.40 -21.76
CA ILE A 488 -31.06 -10.10 -23.17
C ILE A 488 -32.08 -9.05 -23.62
N GLU A 489 -31.63 -7.92 -24.15
CA GLU A 489 -32.56 -6.96 -24.74
C GLU A 489 -33.14 -7.51 -26.06
N PRO A 490 -34.46 -7.46 -26.27
CA PRO A 490 -35.07 -7.84 -27.54
C PRO A 490 -34.66 -6.86 -28.65
N THR A 491 -34.51 -7.36 -29.88
CA THR A 491 -34.24 -6.54 -31.07
C THR A 491 -35.48 -5.70 -31.44
N SER A 492 -36.67 -6.28 -31.31
CA SER A 492 -37.95 -5.57 -31.38
C SER A 492 -39.02 -6.30 -30.54
N GLY A 493 -40.16 -5.65 -30.33
CA GLY A 493 -41.23 -6.13 -29.45
C GLY A 493 -41.13 -5.58 -28.02
N GLN A 494 -42.10 -5.98 -27.18
CA GLN A 494 -42.24 -5.53 -25.79
C GLN A 494 -42.63 -6.72 -24.89
N VAL A 495 -42.17 -6.65 -23.63
CA VAL A 495 -42.49 -7.57 -22.52
C VAL A 495 -43.00 -6.71 -21.37
#